data_AF-V6IY21-F1
#
_entry.id   AF-V6IY21-F1
#
_cell.length_a   1.000
_cell.length_b   1.000
_cell.length_c   1.000
_cell.angle_alpha   90.00
_cell.angle_beta   90.00
_cell.angle_gamma   90.00
#
_symmetry.space_group_name_H-M   'P 1'
#
loop_
_entity.id
_entity.type
_entity.pdbx_description
1 polymer ?
#
loop_
_entity_poly.entity_id
_entity_poly.type
_entity_poly.pdbx_seq_one_letter_code
_entity_poly.pdbx_strand_id
1 'polypeptide(L)'
;MNNRVEFVLALIGTILSTIGWTLSILYIISFAAITRPANPSIGNFLVVIALSELPFVVFNWAATFRLKHKSAGWAIYLIVSGCLLVFSPMILFAPLLITAGAISYCHKK
;
A
#
# COMPACT_ATOMS: atom_id res chain seq x y z
N MET A 1 19.45 12.47 -10.15
CA MET A 1 18.83 12.68 -8.83
C MET A 1 19.31 11.59 -7.88
N ASN A 2 19.57 11.91 -6.61
CA ASN A 2 20.27 11.03 -5.68
C ASN A 2 19.38 9.82 -5.29
N ASN A 3 19.89 8.58 -5.31
CA ASN A 3 19.17 7.34 -4.92
C ASN A 3 18.41 7.42 -3.57
N ARG A 4 18.72 8.43 -2.75
CA ARG A 4 17.97 8.77 -1.53
C ARG A 4 16.55 9.25 -1.78
N VAL A 5 16.29 10.05 -2.82
CA VAL A 5 14.96 10.65 -3.06
C VAL A 5 13.93 9.58 -3.41
N GLU A 6 14.29 8.65 -4.30
CA GLU A 6 13.43 7.51 -4.68
C GLU A 6 13.09 6.63 -3.47
N PHE A 7 14.10 6.35 -2.64
CA PHE A 7 13.90 5.57 -1.42
C PHE A 7 13.00 6.28 -0.41
N VAL A 8 13.20 7.59 -0.21
CA VAL A 8 12.38 8.38 0.71
C VAL A 8 10.94 8.43 0.22
N LEU A 9 10.69 8.60 -1.07
CA LEU A 9 9.34 8.58 -1.64
C LEU A 9 8.66 7.22 -1.47
N ALA A 10 9.36 6.13 -1.75
CA ALA A 10 8.82 4.78 -1.55
C ALA A 10 8.56 4.46 -0.06
N LEU A 11 9.44 4.92 0.84
CA LEU A 11 9.27 4.76 2.28
C LEU A 11 8.07 5.55 2.78
N ILE A 12 7.90 6.81 2.35
CA ILE A 12 6.73 7.63 2.68
C ILE A 12 5.46 6.97 2.16
N GLY A 13 5.45 6.51 0.90
CA GLY A 13 4.30 5.79 0.32
C GLY A 13 3.94 4.53 1.11
N THR A 14 4.94 3.77 1.57
CA THR A 14 4.74 2.56 2.37
C THR A 14 4.20 2.87 3.77
N ILE A 15 4.73 3.91 4.44
CA ILE A 15 4.24 4.36 5.74
C ILE A 15 2.79 4.83 5.63
N LEU A 16 2.49 5.67 4.64
CA LEU A 16 1.14 6.18 4.40
C LEU A 16 0.15 5.06 4.07
N SER A 17 0.55 4.09 3.25
CA SER A 17 -0.27 2.89 2.97
C SER A 17 -0.54 2.07 4.23
N THR A 18 0.45 1.92 5.12
CA THR A 18 0.29 1.20 6.39
C THR A 18 -0.68 1.94 7.34
N ILE A 19 -0.57 3.27 7.41
CA ILE A 19 -1.48 4.11 8.20
C ILE A 19 -2.90 4.03 7.63
N GLY A 20 -3.06 4.16 6.31
CA GLY A 20 -4.35 4.05 5.64
C GLY A 20 -5.03 2.71 5.87
N TRP A 21 -4.27 1.62 5.78
CA TRP A 21 -4.74 0.27 6.12
C TRP A 21 -5.19 0.15 7.57
N THR A 22 -4.38 0.65 8.51
CA THR A 22 -4.70 0.62 9.95
C THR A 22 -5.97 1.40 10.25
N LEU A 23 -6.11 2.61 9.69
CA LEU A 23 -7.31 3.44 9.85
C LEU A 23 -8.55 2.77 9.23
N SER A 24 -8.40 2.09 8.09
CA SER A 24 -9.49 1.36 7.45
C SER A 24 -10.00 0.22 8.33
N ILE A 25 -9.10 -0.53 8.98
CA ILE A 25 -9.48 -1.57 9.95
C ILE A 25 -10.18 -0.97 11.16
N LEU A 26 -9.62 0.10 11.74
CA LEU A 26 -10.23 0.77 12.89
C LEU A 26 -11.63 1.32 12.56
N TYR A 27 -11.80 1.87 11.36
CA TYR A 27 -13.10 2.31 10.86
C TYR A 27 -14.09 1.16 10.75
N ILE A 28 -13.70 0.03 10.13
CA ILE A 28 -14.56 -1.15 9.98
C ILE A 28 -14.96 -1.72 11.36
N ILE A 29 -14.01 -1.85 12.29
CA ILE A 29 -14.27 -2.35 13.65
C ILE A 29 -15.21 -1.39 14.39
N SER A 30 -14.93 -0.08 14.34
CA SER A 30 -15.75 0.93 15.02
C SER A 30 -17.16 0.97 14.44
N PHE A 31 -17.29 0.92 13.11
CA PHE A 31 -18.58 0.85 12.43
C PHE A 31 -19.36 -0.40 12.82
N ALA A 32 -18.71 -1.58 12.84
CA ALA A 32 -19.35 -2.83 13.26
C ALA A 32 -19.76 -2.83 14.75
N ALA A 33 -18.97 -2.20 15.62
CA ALA A 33 -19.25 -2.10 17.05
C ALA A 33 -20.42 -1.14 17.36
N ILE A 34 -20.47 0.01 16.67
CA ILE A 34 -21.49 1.05 16.89
C ILE A 34 -22.83 0.67 16.27
N THR A 35 -22.82 0.12 15.04
CA THR A 35 -24.06 -0.11 14.30
C THR A 35 -24.83 -1.34 14.74
N ARG A 36 -24.29 -2.19 15.64
CA ARG A 36 -24.84 -3.51 16.02
C ARG A 36 -25.53 -4.15 14.82
N PRO A 37 -24.76 -4.56 13.80
CA PRO A 37 -25.31 -4.89 12.50
C PRO A 37 -26.40 -5.95 12.65
N ALA A 38 -27.54 -5.72 12.00
CA ALA A 38 -28.64 -6.70 11.92
C ALA A 38 -28.17 -8.06 11.39
N ASN A 39 -27.03 -8.08 10.68
CA ASN A 39 -26.35 -9.29 10.26
C ASN A 39 -24.84 -9.24 10.58
N PRO A 40 -24.37 -9.94 11.63
CA PRO A 40 -22.96 -9.94 12.04
C PRO A 40 -22.01 -10.48 10.95
N SER A 41 -22.53 -11.22 9.97
CA SER A 41 -21.76 -11.75 8.85
C SER A 41 -21.16 -10.66 7.96
N ILE A 42 -21.81 -9.50 7.83
CA ILE A 42 -21.31 -8.39 7.00
C ILE A 42 -20.09 -7.73 7.66
N GLY A 43 -20.15 -7.50 8.98
CA GLY A 43 -19.02 -6.96 9.74
C GLY A 43 -17.81 -7.90 9.67
N ASN A 44 -18.03 -9.19 9.88
CA ASN A 44 -16.98 -10.21 9.77
C ASN A 44 -16.39 -10.28 8.35
N PHE A 45 -17.22 -10.19 7.31
CA PHE A 45 -16.77 -10.19 5.93
C PHE A 45 -15.86 -9.00 5.60
N LEU A 46 -16.21 -7.79 6.05
CA LEU A 46 -15.39 -6.60 5.86
C LEU A 46 -14.05 -6.68 6.61
N VAL A 47 -14.03 -7.26 7.82
CA VAL A 47 -12.79 -7.51 8.57
C VAL A 47 -11.90 -8.52 7.84
N VAL A 48 -12.47 -9.60 7.31
CA VAL A 48 -11.72 -10.61 6.54
C VAL A 48 -11.12 -9.99 5.26
N ILE A 49 -11.87 -9.15 4.54
CA ILE A 49 -11.34 -8.41 3.39
C ILE A 49 -10.17 -7.51 3.81
N ALA A 50 -10.33 -6.73 4.89
CA ALA A 50 -9.26 -5.85 5.35
C ALA A 50 -8.00 -6.62 5.78
N LEU A 51 -8.17 -7.80 6.41
CA LEU A 51 -7.06 -8.69 6.76
C LEU A 51 -6.41 -9.33 5.53
N SER A 52 -7.16 -9.55 4.44
CA SER A 52 -6.61 -10.08 3.19
C SER A 52 -5.64 -9.11 2.49
N GLU A 53 -5.66 -7.82 2.85
CA GLU A 53 -4.69 -6.82 2.38
C GLU A 53 -3.37 -6.86 3.19
N LEU A 54 -3.32 -7.58 4.33
CA LEU A 54 -2.13 -7.66 5.19
C LEU A 54 -0.88 -8.19 4.46
N PRO A 55 -0.96 -9.25 3.62
CA PRO A 55 0.17 -9.67 2.80
C PRO A 55 0.69 -8.55 1.90
N PHE A 56 -0.19 -7.72 1.33
CA PHE A 56 0.21 -6.61 0.47
C PHE A 56 0.99 -5.54 1.24
N VAL A 57 0.56 -5.20 2.46
CA VAL A 57 1.31 -4.29 3.36
C VAL A 57 2.68 -4.88 3.69
N VAL A 58 2.75 -6.16 4.07
CA VAL A 58 4.01 -6.85 4.38
C VAL A 58 4.93 -6.90 3.16
N PHE A 59 4.40 -7.17 1.96
CA PHE A 59 5.16 -7.15 0.72
C PHE A 59 5.70 -5.77 0.40
N ASN A 60 4.93 -4.69 0.61
CA ASN A 60 5.43 -3.32 0.40
C ASN A 60 6.59 -2.97 1.33
N TRP A 61 6.55 -3.40 2.58
CA TRP A 61 7.69 -3.28 3.50
C TRP A 61 8.88 -4.12 3.01
N ALA A 62 8.68 -5.42 2.76
CA ALA A 62 9.75 -6.30 2.31
C ALA A 62 10.41 -5.79 1.02
N ALA A 63 9.63 -5.28 0.09
CA ALA A 63 10.08 -4.73 -1.17
C ALA A 63 10.89 -3.44 -0.96
N THR A 64 10.40 -2.51 -0.14
CA THR A 64 11.10 -1.25 0.20
C THR A 64 12.49 -1.45 0.76
N PHE A 65 12.69 -2.48 1.58
CA PHE A 65 13.98 -2.76 2.19
C PHE A 65 14.85 -3.76 1.41
N ARG A 66 14.27 -4.73 0.67
CA ARG A 66 15.05 -5.79 -0.01
C ARG A 66 15.22 -5.61 -1.52
N LEU A 67 14.25 -5.05 -2.24
CA LEU A 67 14.30 -5.00 -3.71
C LEU A 67 15.14 -3.84 -4.28
N LYS A 68 15.57 -2.89 -3.44
CA LYS A 68 16.46 -1.78 -3.82
C LYS A 68 17.73 -2.23 -4.55
N HIS A 69 18.26 -3.41 -4.24
CA HIS A 69 19.49 -3.93 -4.85
C HIS A 69 19.34 -4.29 -6.34
N LYS A 70 18.12 -4.57 -6.82
CA LYS A 70 17.83 -4.76 -8.25
C LYS A 70 16.89 -3.66 -8.70
N SER A 71 17.44 -2.51 -9.08
CA SER A 71 16.61 -1.33 -9.30
C SER A 71 15.53 -1.51 -10.39
N ALA A 72 15.63 -2.50 -11.28
CA ALA A 72 14.66 -2.70 -12.38
C ALA A 72 13.42 -3.44 -11.88
N GLY A 73 13.62 -4.50 -11.09
CA GLY A 73 12.55 -5.18 -10.39
C GLY A 73 11.87 -4.27 -9.37
N TRP A 74 12.64 -3.36 -8.76
CA TRP A 74 12.12 -2.35 -7.83
C TRP A 74 11.16 -1.35 -8.50
N ALA A 75 11.56 -0.78 -9.65
CA ALA A 75 10.73 0.14 -10.39
C ALA A 75 9.41 -0.49 -10.87
N ILE A 76 9.48 -1.71 -11.41
CA ILE A 76 8.30 -2.46 -11.84
C ILE A 76 7.39 -2.78 -10.66
N TYR A 77 7.96 -3.20 -9.53
CA TYR A 77 7.20 -3.47 -8.31
C TYR A 77 6.41 -2.25 -7.84
N LEU A 78 7.06 -1.09 -7.75
CA LEU A 78 6.41 0.15 -7.32
C LEU A 78 5.24 0.56 -8.23
N ILE A 79 5.41 0.40 -9.55
CA ILE A 79 4.34 0.68 -10.53
C ILE A 79 3.18 -0.30 -10.33
N VAL A 80 3.45 -1.60 -10.24
CA VAL A 80 2.41 -2.63 -10.06
C VAL A 80 1.67 -2.44 -8.73
N SER A 81 2.38 -2.20 -7.63
CA SER A 81 1.77 -1.91 -6.32
C SER A 81 0.92 -0.64 -6.36
N GLY A 82 1.38 0.40 -7.05
CA GLY A 82 0.60 1.62 -7.28
C GLY A 82 -0.67 1.35 -8.08
N CYS A 83 -0.61 0.56 -9.16
CA CYS A 83 -1.78 0.17 -9.94
C CYS A 83 -2.79 -0.65 -9.13
N LEU A 84 -2.33 -1.57 -8.27
CA LEU A 84 -3.20 -2.34 -7.38
C LEU A 84 -3.93 -1.44 -6.38
N LEU A 85 -3.26 -0.40 -5.89
CA LEU A 85 -3.85 0.58 -4.97
C LEU A 85 -4.89 1.49 -5.60
N VAL A 86 -4.93 1.61 -6.94
CA VAL A 86 -5.99 2.38 -7.64
C VAL A 86 -7.37 1.73 -7.44
N PHE A 87 -7.42 0.41 -7.31
CA PHE A 87 -8.67 -0.33 -7.08
C PHE A 87 -9.03 -0.48 -5.60
N SER A 88 -8.21 0.07 -4.71
CA SER A 88 -8.39 0.04 -3.25
C SER A 88 -8.91 1.41 -2.77
N PRO A 89 -9.58 1.48 -1.60
CA PRO A 89 -9.88 2.75 -0.92
C PRO A 89 -8.64 3.66 -0.71
N MET A 90 -7.44 3.09 -0.85
CA MET A 90 -6.14 3.74 -0.72
C MET A 90 -5.60 4.40 -1.99
N ILE A 91 -6.48 4.75 -2.94
CA ILE A 91 -6.14 5.40 -4.22
C ILE A 91 -5.24 6.64 -4.09
N LEU A 92 -5.33 7.39 -2.99
CA LEU A 92 -4.49 8.58 -2.73
C LEU A 92 -2.99 8.26 -2.70
N PHE A 93 -2.60 7.02 -2.42
CA PHE A 93 -1.20 6.60 -2.35
C PHE A 93 -0.69 6.00 -3.66
N ALA A 94 -1.59 5.65 -4.58
CA ALA A 94 -1.23 5.10 -5.88
C ALA A 94 -0.35 6.04 -6.72
N PRO A 95 -0.62 7.35 -6.85
CA PRO A 95 0.22 8.26 -7.62
C PRO A 95 1.65 8.37 -7.09
N LEU A 96 1.83 8.32 -5.76
CA LEU A 96 3.15 8.39 -5.11
C LEU A 96 4.01 7.16 -5.45
N LEU A 97 3.41 5.96 -5.44
CA LEU A 97 4.13 4.72 -5.78
C LEU A 97 4.42 4.62 -7.28
N ILE A 98 3.47 5.02 -8.13
CA ILE A 98 3.66 5.02 -9.59
C ILE A 98 4.75 6.02 -9.98
N THR A 99 4.75 7.23 -9.41
CA THR A 99 5.79 8.24 -9.69
C THR A 99 7.15 7.82 -9.17
N ALA A 100 7.24 7.24 -7.96
CA ALA A 100 8.49 6.69 -7.43
C ALA A 100 9.05 5.58 -8.35
N GLY A 101 8.19 4.69 -8.85
CA GLY A 101 8.58 3.63 -9.79
C GLY A 101 9.00 4.17 -11.15
N ALA A 102 8.28 5.14 -11.71
CA ALA A 102 8.60 5.78 -12.99
C ALA A 102 9.94 6.51 -12.95
N ILE A 103 10.22 7.25 -11.87
CA ILE A 103 11.52 7.92 -11.65
C ILE A 103 12.63 6.87 -11.61
N SER A 104 12.45 5.82 -10.81
CA SER A 104 13.45 4.75 -10.65
C SER A 104 13.68 3.94 -11.94
N TYR A 105 12.70 3.87 -12.84
CA TYR A 105 12.84 3.27 -14.18
C TYR A 105 13.62 4.19 -15.15
N CYS A 106 13.27 5.48 -15.20
CA CYS A 106 13.91 6.44 -16.09
C CYS A 106 15.39 6.69 -15.74
N HIS A 107 15.75 6.60 -14.46
CA HIS A 107 17.11 6.87 -13.98
C HIS A 107 18.14 5.74 -14.27
N LYS A 108 17.70 4.65 -14.91
CA LYS A 108 18.53 3.49 -15.29
C LYS A 108 19.01 3.45 -16.73
N LYS A 109 18.40 4.27 -17.59
CA LYS A 109 18.95 4.51 -18.93
C LYS A 109 20.04 5.57 -18.81
#